data_AF-A0A954B445-F1
#
_entry.id   AF-A0A954B445-F1
#
_cell.length_a   1.000
_cell.length_b   1.000
_cell.length_c   1.000
_cell.angle_alpha   90.00
_cell.angle_beta   90.00
_cell.angle_gamma   90.00
#
_symmetry.space_group_name_H-M   'P 1'
#
loop_
_entity.id
_entity.type
_entity.pdbx_description
1 polymer ?
#
loop_
_entity_poly.entity_id
_entity_poly.type
_entity_poly.pdbx_seq_one_letter_code
_entity_poly.pdbx_strand_id
1 'polypeptide(L)'
;MKKQLLAVCLAMSVPMLAACATTGAQSSATFGDAAAYQQAQADVTRLTAEANQDPLLKPWTGPYGGVPPWDQARAELIAPALDLGIRLQEAEMQAIANNPARPTFDNTIAAMQDAGRHLDRAQTIFGVMTDNISNEEIQGVEAEWSPRLTAAYNAITFNRALYNRIDDLYQ
;
A
#
# COMPACT_ATOMS: atom_id res chain seq x y z
N MET A 1 -12.44 0.35 77.08
CA MET A 1 -11.88 1.65 77.48
C MET A 1 -11.84 2.56 76.27
N LYS A 2 -12.56 3.70 76.34
CA LYS A 2 -12.39 5.00 75.63
C LYS A 2 -12.25 4.99 74.08
N LYS A 3 -13.26 5.46 73.31
CA LYS A 3 -13.65 6.86 72.94
C LYS A 3 -12.79 7.45 71.79
N GLN A 4 -13.39 7.73 70.62
CA GLN A 4 -13.69 9.08 70.04
C GLN A 4 -12.53 9.71 69.23
N LEU A 5 -12.66 10.02 67.93
CA LEU A 5 -13.33 11.16 67.21
C LEU A 5 -12.46 12.44 67.08
N LEU A 6 -12.61 13.14 65.94
CA LEU A 6 -12.11 14.47 65.47
C LEU A 6 -10.71 14.48 64.79
N ALA A 7 -10.56 14.83 63.50
CA ALA A 7 -10.85 16.06 62.74
C ALA A 7 -9.81 17.18 62.95
N VAL A 8 -9.29 17.77 61.85
CA VAL A 8 -9.10 19.23 61.61
C VAL A 8 -8.36 19.48 60.28
N CYS A 9 -8.91 20.44 59.53
CA CYS A 9 -8.49 21.01 58.25
C CYS A 9 -7.12 21.72 58.27
N LEU A 10 -6.48 21.86 57.11
CA LEU A 10 -6.05 23.19 56.59
C LEU A 10 -5.66 23.09 55.10
N ALA A 11 -6.28 23.94 54.28
CA ALA A 11 -5.89 24.24 52.90
C ALA A 11 -4.87 25.39 52.89
N MET A 12 -3.79 25.31 52.10
CA MET A 12 -2.97 26.43 51.57
C MET A 12 -2.07 25.84 50.46
N SER A 13 -2.29 26.15 49.18
CA SER A 13 -1.80 27.32 48.42
C SER A 13 -0.65 26.94 47.46
N VAL A 14 -0.88 27.22 46.18
CA VAL A 14 0.01 27.07 45.01
C VAL A 14 1.25 27.99 45.10
N PRO A 15 2.39 27.58 44.50
CA PRO A 15 3.10 28.51 43.64
C PRO A 15 3.37 27.93 42.25
N MET A 16 3.00 28.77 41.29
CA MET A 16 3.24 28.72 39.86
C MET A 16 4.74 29.01 39.62
N LEU A 17 5.50 28.06 39.08
CA LEU A 17 6.83 28.32 38.53
C LEU A 17 6.78 28.14 37.02
N ALA A 18 6.70 29.27 36.32
CA ALA A 18 6.83 29.35 34.87
C ALA A 18 8.30 29.11 34.48
N ALA A 19 8.58 27.94 33.92
CA ALA A 19 9.82 27.68 33.20
C ALA A 19 9.60 27.99 31.71
N CYS A 20 10.37 28.94 31.19
CA CYS A 20 10.50 29.19 29.77
C CYS A 20 11.03 27.94 29.07
N ALA A 21 10.18 27.29 28.27
CA ALA A 21 10.63 26.62 27.07
C ALA A 21 10.00 27.36 25.90
N THR A 22 10.81 28.17 25.22
CA THR A 22 10.56 28.52 23.82
C THR A 22 10.60 27.22 23.03
N THR A 23 9.48 26.49 23.02
CA THR A 23 9.26 25.43 22.05
C THR A 23 9.13 26.15 20.73
N GLY A 24 10.25 26.29 20.02
CA GLY A 24 10.20 26.50 18.58
C GLY A 24 9.32 25.39 18.05
N ALA A 25 8.11 25.73 17.63
CA ALA A 25 7.29 24.83 16.84
C ALA A 25 8.06 24.60 15.56
N GLN A 26 8.91 23.56 15.57
CA GLN A 26 9.38 22.95 14.34
C GLN A 26 8.11 22.46 13.68
N SER A 27 7.60 23.25 12.74
CA SER A 27 6.67 22.78 11.74
C SER A 27 7.42 21.72 10.94
N SER A 28 7.43 20.49 11.45
CA SER A 28 7.76 19.34 10.65
C SER A 28 6.66 19.27 9.60
N ALA A 29 6.97 19.68 8.38
CA ALA A 29 6.08 19.44 7.25
C ALA A 29 5.75 17.95 7.25
N THR A 30 4.48 17.62 7.51
CA THR A 30 4.00 16.24 7.49
C THR A 30 3.64 15.91 6.05
N PHE A 31 4.38 14.99 5.42
CA PHE A 31 4.25 14.67 3.99
C PHE A 31 3.17 13.61 3.69
N GLY A 32 2.52 13.06 4.72
CA GLY A 32 1.49 12.03 4.56
C GLY A 32 0.73 11.73 5.86
N ASP A 33 -0.37 10.98 5.74
CA ASP A 33 -1.15 10.53 6.89
C ASP A 33 -0.53 9.26 7.50
N ALA A 34 0.06 9.40 8.68
CA ALA A 34 0.70 8.29 9.39
C ALA A 34 -0.27 7.13 9.69
N ALA A 35 -1.55 7.38 9.97
CA ALA A 35 -2.51 6.31 10.24
C ALA A 35 -2.85 5.56 8.95
N ALA A 36 -3.12 6.29 7.87
CA ALA A 36 -3.36 5.69 6.55
C ALA A 36 -2.14 4.90 6.05
N TYR A 37 -0.92 5.39 6.30
CA TYR A 37 0.32 4.67 5.99
C TYR A 37 0.41 3.33 6.72
N GLN A 38 0.16 3.30 8.04
CA GLN A 38 0.22 2.05 8.81
C GLN A 38 -0.83 1.04 8.34
N GLN A 39 -2.05 1.51 8.02
CA GLN A 39 -3.09 0.65 7.47
C GLN A 39 -2.68 0.07 6.10
N ALA A 40 -2.18 0.91 5.19
CA ALA A 40 -1.74 0.47 3.88
C ALA A 40 -0.58 -0.56 3.98
N GLN A 41 0.38 -0.35 4.89
CA GLN A 41 1.46 -1.32 5.15
C GLN A 41 0.94 -2.67 5.68
N ALA A 42 -0.07 -2.64 6.56
CA ALA A 42 -0.72 -3.86 7.03
C ALA A 42 -1.44 -4.59 5.89
N ASP A 43 -2.11 -3.86 5.00
CA ASP A 43 -2.77 -4.43 3.82
C ASP A 43 -1.76 -5.01 2.82
N VAL A 44 -0.67 -4.30 2.53
CA VAL A 44 0.43 -4.83 1.69
C VAL A 44 0.95 -6.14 2.26
N THR A 45 1.20 -6.20 3.56
CA THR A 45 1.70 -7.42 4.22
C THR A 45 0.73 -8.58 4.06
N ARG A 46 -0.56 -8.35 4.34
CA ARG A 46 -1.62 -9.37 4.24
C ARG A 46 -1.82 -9.86 2.81
N LEU A 47 -1.97 -8.92 1.87
CA LEU A 47 -2.23 -9.22 0.45
C LEU A 47 -1.00 -9.87 -0.21
N THR A 48 0.22 -9.50 0.19
CA THR A 48 1.44 -10.17 -0.27
C THR A 48 1.47 -11.63 0.18
N ALA A 49 1.08 -11.91 1.43
CA ALA A 49 1.01 -13.29 1.93
C ALA A 49 0.00 -14.13 1.15
N GLU A 50 -1.16 -13.56 0.82
CA GLU A 50 -2.21 -14.17 0.00
C GLU A 50 -1.71 -14.40 -1.45
N ALA A 51 -1.16 -13.36 -2.09
CA ALA A 51 -0.65 -13.42 -3.46
C ALA A 51 0.51 -14.41 -3.63
N ASN A 52 1.32 -14.63 -2.60
CA ASN A 52 2.40 -15.62 -2.64
C ASN A 52 1.90 -17.08 -2.60
N GLN A 53 0.62 -17.32 -2.27
CA GLN A 53 -0.03 -18.63 -2.41
C GLN A 53 -0.68 -18.83 -3.78
N ASP A 54 -0.93 -17.74 -4.52
CA ASP A 54 -1.53 -17.80 -5.84
C ASP A 54 -0.49 -18.23 -6.89
N PRO A 55 -0.80 -19.22 -7.75
CA PRO A 55 0.15 -19.75 -8.72
C PRO A 55 0.56 -18.72 -9.78
N LEU A 56 -0.31 -17.76 -10.14
CA LEU A 56 -0.06 -16.76 -11.18
C LEU A 56 0.62 -15.50 -10.63
N LEU A 57 0.52 -15.25 -9.31
CA LEU A 57 1.08 -14.06 -8.68
C LEU A 57 2.41 -14.30 -7.96
N LYS A 58 2.70 -15.52 -7.49
CA LYS A 58 3.97 -15.81 -6.80
C LYS A 58 5.19 -15.62 -7.71
N PRO A 59 6.38 -15.35 -7.16
CA PRO A 59 7.61 -15.25 -7.94
C PRO A 59 7.86 -16.48 -8.81
N TRP A 60 8.24 -16.24 -10.06
CA TRP A 60 8.63 -17.31 -10.97
C TRP A 60 9.92 -17.97 -10.53
N THR A 61 10.09 -19.24 -10.92
CA THR A 61 11.28 -20.03 -10.60
C THR A 61 11.94 -20.51 -11.89
N GLY A 62 13.26 -20.76 -11.85
CA GLY A 62 14.03 -21.23 -13.00
C GLY A 62 15.09 -20.25 -13.50
N PRO A 63 15.69 -20.52 -14.68
CA PRO A 63 16.76 -19.70 -15.27
C PRO A 63 16.32 -18.26 -15.56
N TYR A 64 17.29 -17.34 -15.67
CA TYR A 64 17.10 -15.95 -16.10
C TYR A 64 16.10 -15.10 -15.28
N GLY A 65 15.85 -15.48 -14.02
CA GLY A 65 14.87 -14.78 -13.17
C GLY A 65 13.48 -15.44 -13.15
N GLY A 66 13.32 -16.57 -13.82
CA GLY A 66 12.17 -17.45 -13.73
C GLY A 66 11.35 -17.56 -15.01
N VAL A 67 10.59 -18.65 -15.12
CA VAL A 67 9.69 -18.93 -16.24
C VAL A 67 8.24 -18.90 -15.75
N PRO A 68 7.28 -18.32 -16.50
CA PRO A 68 5.87 -18.37 -16.13
C PRO A 68 5.36 -19.81 -15.97
N PRO A 69 4.48 -20.08 -14.99
CA PRO A 69 3.96 -21.42 -14.73
C PRO A 69 2.86 -21.82 -15.72
N TRP A 70 3.24 -22.04 -16.98
CA TRP A 70 2.32 -22.41 -18.07
C TRP A 70 1.55 -23.72 -17.83
N ASP A 71 2.06 -24.60 -16.97
CA ASP A 71 1.39 -25.81 -16.50
C ASP A 71 0.17 -25.52 -15.61
N GLN A 72 0.12 -24.33 -15.02
CA GLN A 72 -0.92 -23.87 -14.11
C GLN A 72 -1.79 -22.74 -14.70
N ALA A 73 -1.34 -22.05 -15.75
CA ALA A 73 -2.10 -20.97 -16.39
C ALA A 73 -3.40 -21.48 -17.03
N ARG A 74 -4.54 -21.11 -16.45
CA ARG A 74 -5.89 -21.45 -16.94
C ARG A 74 -6.82 -20.24 -16.81
N ALA A 75 -7.84 -20.16 -17.64
CA ALA A 75 -8.76 -19.03 -17.72
C ALA A 75 -9.40 -18.69 -16.35
N GLU A 76 -9.75 -19.71 -15.57
CA GLU A 76 -10.46 -19.57 -14.29
C GLU A 76 -9.59 -18.95 -13.19
N LEU A 77 -8.27 -19.00 -13.35
CA LEU A 77 -7.32 -18.43 -12.39
C LEU A 77 -6.97 -16.97 -12.69
N ILE A 78 -7.23 -16.50 -13.92
CA ILE A 78 -6.84 -15.15 -14.35
C ILE A 78 -7.61 -14.09 -13.58
N ALA A 79 -8.94 -14.14 -13.61
CA ALA A 79 -9.77 -13.11 -12.98
C ALA A 79 -9.48 -12.94 -11.47
N PRO A 80 -9.41 -14.02 -10.65
CA PRO A 80 -9.01 -13.90 -9.24
C PRO A 80 -7.60 -13.34 -9.05
N ALA A 81 -6.63 -13.74 -9.88
CA ALA A 81 -5.26 -13.25 -9.79
C ALA A 81 -5.17 -11.76 -10.15
N LEU A 82 -5.88 -11.30 -11.18
CA LEU A 82 -5.96 -9.89 -11.54
C LEU A 82 -6.59 -9.05 -10.43
N ASP A 83 -7.69 -9.50 -9.83
CA ASP A 83 -8.33 -8.81 -8.69
C ASP A 83 -7.36 -8.62 -7.51
N LEU A 84 -6.73 -9.72 -7.09
CA LEU A 84 -5.81 -9.72 -5.97
C LEU A 84 -4.56 -8.88 -6.28
N GLY A 85 -4.04 -8.96 -7.49
CA GLY A 85 -2.93 -8.15 -7.96
C GLY A 85 -3.25 -6.65 -7.95
N ILE A 86 -4.43 -6.25 -8.43
CA ILE A 86 -4.90 -4.85 -8.41
C ILE A 86 -4.99 -4.36 -6.95
N ARG A 87 -5.66 -5.11 -6.08
CA ARG A 87 -5.83 -4.74 -4.68
C ARG A 87 -4.49 -4.59 -3.96
N LEU A 88 -3.53 -5.46 -4.25
CA LEU A 88 -2.18 -5.37 -3.70
C LEU A 88 -1.45 -4.12 -4.22
N GLN A 89 -1.46 -3.87 -5.53
CA GLN A 89 -0.84 -2.68 -6.10
C GLN A 89 -1.47 -1.39 -5.57
N GLU A 90 -2.79 -1.35 -5.39
CA GLU A 90 -3.49 -0.22 -4.76
C GLU A 90 -3.00 0.02 -3.33
N ALA A 91 -2.83 -1.04 -2.52
CA ALA A 91 -2.30 -0.93 -1.16
C ALA A 91 -0.84 -0.43 -1.15
N GLU A 92 -0.01 -0.91 -2.08
CA GLU A 92 1.38 -0.44 -2.24
C GLU A 92 1.40 1.06 -2.60
N MET A 93 0.56 1.48 -3.54
CA MET A 93 0.43 2.89 -3.94
C MET A 93 -0.08 3.76 -2.79
N GLN A 94 -1.03 3.28 -2.00
CA GLN A 94 -1.49 3.99 -0.79
C GLN A 94 -0.40 4.12 0.26
N ALA A 95 0.44 3.09 0.43
CA ALA A 95 1.56 3.14 1.35
C ALA A 95 2.62 4.16 0.89
N ILE A 96 2.88 4.26 -0.41
CA ILE A 96 3.79 5.27 -0.97
C ILE A 96 3.18 6.67 -0.81
N ALA A 97 1.91 6.84 -1.18
CA ALA A 97 1.21 8.13 -1.14
C ALA A 97 1.12 8.73 0.27
N ASN A 98 0.94 7.89 1.29
CA ASN A 98 0.74 8.33 2.66
C ASN A 98 2.00 8.30 3.52
N ASN A 99 3.17 7.96 2.95
CA ASN A 99 4.41 7.86 3.71
C ASN A 99 4.71 9.20 4.43
N PRO A 100 4.77 9.22 5.77
CA PRO A 100 4.94 10.47 6.52
C PRO A 100 6.36 11.04 6.41
N ALA A 101 7.33 10.24 5.94
CA ALA A 101 8.69 10.70 5.70
C ALA A 101 8.76 11.65 4.50
N ARG A 102 9.72 12.59 4.54
CA ARG A 102 10.00 13.48 3.40
C ARG A 102 10.21 12.67 2.11
N PRO A 103 9.67 13.10 0.96
CA PRO A 103 9.89 12.44 -0.31
C PRO A 103 11.39 12.37 -0.65
N THR A 104 11.82 11.18 -1.02
CA THR A 104 13.12 10.84 -1.58
C THR A 104 12.90 10.02 -2.85
N PHE A 105 13.95 9.87 -3.66
CA PHE A 105 13.89 9.00 -4.82
C PHE A 105 13.49 7.57 -4.43
N ASP A 106 14.10 7.02 -3.37
CA ASP A 106 13.89 5.64 -2.94
C ASP A 106 12.46 5.39 -2.45
N ASN A 107 11.95 6.25 -1.57
CA ASN A 107 10.62 6.04 -1.01
C ASN A 107 9.49 6.43 -1.98
N THR A 108 9.78 7.18 -3.05
CA THR A 108 8.78 7.68 -4.02
C THR A 108 8.92 6.97 -5.36
N ILE A 109 9.95 7.29 -6.13
CA ILE A 109 10.11 6.84 -7.52
C ILE A 109 10.49 5.36 -7.55
N ALA A 110 11.53 4.97 -6.81
CA ALA A 110 11.96 3.57 -6.79
C ALA A 110 10.86 2.67 -6.22
N ALA A 111 10.20 3.09 -5.14
CA ALA A 111 9.05 2.35 -4.59
C ALA A 111 7.89 2.22 -5.59
N MET A 112 7.56 3.27 -6.36
CA MET A 112 6.53 3.19 -7.40
C MET A 112 6.92 2.26 -8.55
N GLN A 113 8.21 2.19 -8.90
CA GLN A 113 8.71 1.25 -9.90
C GLN A 113 8.75 -0.20 -9.38
N ASP A 114 8.87 -0.38 -8.07
CA ASP A 114 8.92 -1.70 -7.44
C ASP A 114 7.53 -2.31 -7.21
N ALA A 115 6.52 -1.46 -7.01
CA ALA A 115 5.14 -1.86 -6.77
C ALA A 115 4.48 -2.47 -8.02
N GLY A 116 3.52 -3.37 -7.79
CA GLY A 116 2.77 -4.04 -8.85
C GLY A 116 3.39 -5.33 -9.37
N ARG A 117 4.56 -5.76 -8.87
CA ARG A 117 5.25 -6.99 -9.33
C ARG A 117 4.38 -8.24 -9.39
N HIS A 118 3.43 -8.40 -8.46
CA HIS A 118 2.51 -9.54 -8.47
C HIS A 118 1.51 -9.42 -9.62
N LEU A 119 0.87 -8.25 -9.77
CA LEU A 119 -0.06 -7.99 -10.87
C LEU A 119 0.64 -8.13 -12.23
N ASP A 120 1.88 -7.65 -12.37
CA ASP A 120 2.67 -7.77 -13.60
C ASP A 120 2.86 -9.22 -14.05
N ARG A 121 3.02 -10.17 -13.12
CA ARG A 121 3.12 -11.60 -13.47
C ARG A 121 1.82 -12.13 -14.04
N ALA A 122 0.69 -11.84 -13.39
CA ALA A 122 -0.62 -12.23 -13.89
C ALA A 122 -0.93 -11.58 -15.25
N GLN A 123 -0.62 -10.29 -15.41
CA GLN A 123 -0.81 -9.56 -16.67
C GLN A 123 0.09 -10.07 -17.79
N THR A 124 1.34 -10.46 -17.48
CA THR A 124 2.24 -11.05 -18.49
C THR A 124 1.68 -12.35 -19.02
N ILE A 125 1.18 -13.23 -18.14
CA ILE A 125 0.53 -14.48 -18.53
C ILE A 125 -0.74 -14.18 -19.33
N PHE A 126 -1.57 -13.27 -18.81
CA PHE A 126 -2.83 -12.89 -19.44
C PHE A 126 -2.65 -12.32 -20.84
N GLY A 127 -1.70 -11.41 -21.05
CA GLY A 127 -1.42 -10.82 -22.36
C GLY A 127 -0.97 -11.85 -23.41
N VAL A 128 -0.14 -12.82 -23.01
CA VAL A 128 0.21 -13.94 -23.92
C VAL A 128 -1.02 -14.82 -24.20
N MET A 129 -1.88 -15.02 -23.21
CA MET A 129 -3.11 -15.80 -23.41
C MET A 129 -4.07 -15.11 -24.39
N THR A 130 -4.25 -13.80 -24.29
CA THR A 130 -5.08 -13.02 -25.22
C THR A 130 -4.48 -12.94 -26.61
N ASP A 131 -3.16 -12.83 -26.73
CA ASP A 131 -2.49 -12.59 -28.01
C ASP A 131 -2.17 -13.88 -28.79
N ASN A 132 -1.81 -14.97 -28.11
CA ASN A 132 -1.22 -16.15 -28.75
C ASN A 132 -2.04 -17.43 -28.62
N ILE A 133 -2.78 -17.61 -27.52
CA ILE A 133 -3.52 -18.86 -27.23
C ILE A 133 -4.98 -18.60 -26.83
N SER A 134 -5.56 -17.56 -27.43
CA SER A 134 -6.90 -17.07 -27.13
C SER A 134 -7.99 -18.05 -27.55
N ASN A 135 -9.08 -18.07 -26.78
CA ASN A 135 -10.30 -18.85 -27.00
C ASN A 135 -11.51 -18.10 -26.39
N GLU A 136 -12.71 -18.66 -26.51
CA GLU A 136 -13.94 -18.00 -26.01
C GLU A 136 -13.90 -17.68 -24.51
N GLU A 137 -13.29 -18.54 -23.69
CA GLU A 137 -13.16 -18.31 -22.24
C GLU A 137 -12.23 -17.14 -21.95
N ILE A 138 -11.07 -17.08 -22.60
CA ILE A 138 -10.10 -15.99 -22.45
C ILE A 138 -10.65 -14.67 -22.96
N GLN A 139 -11.35 -14.68 -24.10
CA GLN A 139 -12.02 -13.49 -24.65
C GLN A 139 -13.11 -12.97 -23.71
N GLY A 140 -13.85 -13.87 -23.05
CA GLY A 140 -14.82 -13.51 -22.02
C GLY A 140 -14.17 -12.80 -20.84
N VAL A 141 -13.05 -13.33 -20.34
CA VAL A 141 -12.25 -12.69 -19.28
C VAL A 141 -11.74 -11.32 -19.74
N GLU A 142 -11.21 -11.23 -20.96
CA GLU A 142 -10.68 -9.99 -21.52
C GLU A 142 -11.72 -8.88 -21.65
N ALA A 143 -12.91 -9.21 -22.14
CA ALA A 143 -14.00 -8.26 -22.26
C ALA A 143 -14.42 -7.68 -20.89
N GLU A 144 -14.41 -8.51 -19.84
CA GLU A 144 -14.73 -8.07 -18.48
C GLU A 144 -13.59 -7.28 -17.81
N TRP A 145 -12.35 -7.74 -17.96
CA TRP A 145 -11.23 -7.29 -17.14
C TRP A 145 -10.43 -6.13 -17.74
N SER A 146 -10.41 -5.98 -19.06
CA SER A 146 -9.75 -4.83 -19.72
C SER A 146 -10.19 -3.46 -19.17
N PRO A 147 -11.50 -3.17 -19.01
CA PRO A 147 -11.91 -1.88 -18.42
C PRO A 147 -11.55 -1.75 -16.94
N ARG A 148 -11.50 -2.85 -16.18
CA ARG A 148 -11.11 -2.84 -14.75
C ARG A 148 -9.62 -2.53 -14.58
N LEU A 149 -8.77 -3.14 -15.40
CA LEU A 149 -7.33 -2.84 -15.44
C LEU A 149 -7.09 -1.37 -15.82
N THR A 150 -7.83 -0.87 -16.82
CA THR A 150 -7.78 0.55 -17.20
C THR A 150 -8.16 1.46 -16.03
N ALA A 151 -9.19 1.12 -15.27
CA ALA A 151 -9.58 1.87 -14.09
C ALA A 151 -8.50 1.86 -13.00
N ALA A 152 -7.85 0.72 -12.74
CA ALA A 152 -6.75 0.60 -11.79
C ALA A 152 -5.56 1.50 -12.20
N TYR A 153 -5.15 1.48 -13.46
CA TYR A 153 -4.09 2.36 -13.97
C TYR A 153 -4.41 3.85 -13.86
N ASN A 154 -5.66 4.21 -14.15
CA ASN A 154 -6.14 5.59 -14.00
C ASN A 154 -6.12 6.03 -12.54
N ALA A 155 -6.49 5.16 -11.60
CA ALA A 155 -6.48 5.46 -10.17
C ALA A 155 -5.06 5.81 -9.68
N ILE A 156 -4.03 5.18 -10.24
CA ILE A 156 -2.62 5.49 -9.94
C ILE A 156 -2.20 6.81 -10.61
N THR A 157 -2.44 6.92 -11.92
CA THR A 157 -2.02 8.08 -12.74
C THR A 157 -2.62 9.39 -12.23
N PHE A 158 -3.88 9.37 -11.80
CA PHE A 158 -4.60 10.56 -11.31
C PHE A 158 -4.61 10.67 -9.78
N ASN A 159 -3.74 9.92 -9.08
CA ASN A 159 -3.62 10.02 -7.63
C ASN A 159 -2.93 11.33 -7.23
N ARG A 160 -3.72 12.27 -6.68
CA ARG A 160 -3.23 13.58 -6.24
C ARG A 160 -2.16 13.50 -5.14
N ALA A 161 -2.28 12.54 -4.21
CA ALA A 161 -1.31 12.40 -3.13
C ALA A 161 0.05 11.92 -3.64
N LEU A 162 0.06 10.94 -4.57
CA LEU A 162 1.30 10.53 -5.26
C LEU A 162 1.90 11.68 -6.06
N TYR A 163 1.09 12.42 -6.82
CA TYR A 163 1.56 13.57 -7.58
C TYR A 163 2.24 14.61 -6.69
N ASN A 164 1.58 15.04 -5.61
CA ASN A 164 2.17 16.03 -4.69
C ASN A 164 3.52 15.56 -4.14
N ARG A 165 3.63 14.27 -3.85
CA ARG A 165 4.85 13.65 -3.35
C ARG A 165 6.00 13.68 -4.36
N ILE A 166 5.67 13.48 -5.65
CA ILE A 166 6.62 13.60 -6.76
C ILE A 166 7.01 15.06 -6.97
N ASP A 167 6.05 15.99 -6.93
CA ASP A 167 6.32 17.42 -7.06
C ASP A 167 7.27 17.89 -5.95
N ASP A 168 6.96 17.60 -4.68
CA ASP A 168 7.80 17.91 -3.52
C ASP A 168 9.23 17.33 -3.59
N LEU A 169 9.44 16.25 -4.33
CA LEU A 169 10.77 15.66 -4.54
C LEU A 169 11.63 16.49 -5.50
N TYR A 170 11.01 17.17 -6.47
CA TYR A 170 11.69 17.90 -7.54
C TYR A 170 11.74 19.42 -7.35
N GLN A 171 11.06 19.96 -6.33
CA GLN A 171 11.21 21.37 -5.88
C GLN A 171 12.44 21.55 -4.97
#